data_AF-A0A7G8Q5Q3-F1
#
_entry.id   AF-A0A7G8Q5Q3-F1
#
_cell.length_a   1.000
_cell.length_b   1.000
_cell.length_c   1.000
_cell.angle_alpha   90.00
_cell.angle_beta   90.00
_cell.angle_gamma   90.00
#
_symmetry.space_group_name_H-M   'P 1'
#
loop_
_entity.id
_entity.type
_entity.pdbx_description
1 polymer ?
#
loop_
_entity_poly.entity_id
_entity_poly.type
_entity_poly.pdbx_seq_one_letter_code
_entity_poly.pdbx_strand_id
1 'polypeptide(L)'
;MLQTAPDIAYLKAAWAAFAGISGANAQQSYEAAGLSFTRINHSTLVRKNNVQVSTMPLHYTRHDLRVGFLGRIENEVRKAVNEMDAVFWRDLCVPEGHRVVVELEECLRMLRRRGNRSLSILIQPDGNASDTRVQVEIRVFLDSPRACLYAHAADATTHGFVDLLEDVPKRARMPRARDYAELASQVSATLNEAIAAFPRAQLAA
;
A
#
# COMPACT_ATOMS: atom_id res chain seq x y z
N MET A 1 15.90 8.71 7.59
CA MET A 1 15.32 7.63 8.44
C MET A 1 14.28 6.84 7.65
N LEU A 2 14.73 6.11 6.62
CA LEU A 2 13.88 5.24 5.78
C LEU A 2 14.36 3.77 5.80
N GLN A 3 15.30 3.44 6.69
CA GLN A 3 15.98 2.14 6.77
C GLN A 3 15.39 1.21 7.86
N THR A 4 14.33 1.63 8.54
CA THR A 4 13.65 0.82 9.55
C THR A 4 12.34 0.30 8.97
N ALA A 5 11.94 -0.91 9.37
CA ALA A 5 10.63 -1.47 9.05
C ALA A 5 9.49 -0.51 9.48
N PRO A 6 8.34 -0.52 8.78
CA PRO A 6 7.17 0.24 9.16
C PRO A 6 6.56 -0.27 10.49
N ASP A 7 6.14 0.64 11.36
CA ASP A 7 5.39 0.29 12.57
C ASP A 7 3.90 0.15 12.23
N ILE A 8 3.45 -1.08 11.98
CA ILE A 8 2.07 -1.41 11.59
C ILE A 8 1.07 -1.09 12.69
N ALA A 9 1.42 -1.34 13.95
CA ALA A 9 0.53 -1.08 15.09
C ALA A 9 0.29 0.42 15.24
N TYR A 10 1.36 1.20 15.11
CA TYR A 10 1.30 2.65 15.01
C TYR A 10 0.44 3.11 13.83
N LEU A 11 0.66 2.55 12.64
CA LEU A 11 -0.05 2.92 11.42
C LEU A 11 -1.57 2.81 11.56
N LYS A 12 -2.01 1.65 12.07
CA LYS A 12 -3.42 1.37 12.35
C LYS A 12 -4.00 2.36 13.36
N ALA A 13 -3.27 2.66 14.43
CA ALA A 13 -3.68 3.65 15.42
C ALA A 13 -3.73 5.06 14.82
N ALA A 14 -2.77 5.45 13.99
CA ALA A 14 -2.68 6.76 13.36
C ALA A 14 -3.82 7.00 12.35
N TRP A 15 -4.18 6.03 11.50
CA TRP A 15 -5.38 6.17 10.66
C TRP A 15 -6.67 6.22 11.45
N ALA A 16 -6.78 5.43 12.53
CA ALA A 16 -7.95 5.49 13.40
C ALA A 16 -8.07 6.86 14.08
N ALA A 17 -6.96 7.42 14.54
CA ALA A 17 -6.88 8.77 15.08
C ALA A 17 -7.28 9.83 14.05
N PHE A 18 -6.70 9.76 12.83
CA PHE A 18 -7.01 10.67 11.73
C PHE A 18 -8.48 10.63 11.33
N ALA A 19 -9.05 9.43 11.15
CA ALA A 19 -10.45 9.24 10.78
C ALA A 19 -11.42 9.73 11.88
N GLY A 20 -11.05 9.55 13.15
CA GLY A 20 -11.87 9.99 14.29
C GLY A 20 -11.98 11.51 14.43
N ILE A 21 -11.12 12.29 13.76
CA ILE A 21 -11.14 13.76 13.84
C ILE A 21 -11.37 14.47 12.50
N SER A 22 -11.59 13.72 11.41
CA SER A 22 -11.66 14.23 10.04
C SER A 22 -12.99 13.88 9.37
N GLY A 23 -13.31 14.60 8.28
CA GLY A 23 -14.49 14.31 7.46
C GLY A 23 -15.79 14.43 8.26
N ALA A 24 -16.64 13.40 8.19
CA ALA A 24 -17.90 13.32 8.94
C ALA A 24 -17.70 13.44 10.46
N ASN A 25 -16.52 13.07 10.97
CA ASN A 25 -16.19 13.12 12.40
C ASN A 25 -15.50 14.44 12.81
N ALA A 26 -15.49 15.46 11.95
CA ALA A 26 -14.84 16.74 12.26
C ALA A 26 -15.45 17.46 13.47
N GLN A 27 -16.71 17.18 13.80
CA GLN A 27 -17.40 17.74 14.97
C GLN A 27 -17.35 16.82 16.19
N GLN A 28 -16.81 15.60 16.04
CA GLN A 28 -16.69 14.66 17.15
C GLN A 28 -15.67 15.17 18.18
N SER A 29 -15.97 14.96 19.46
CA SER A 29 -15.03 15.23 20.55
C SER A 29 -13.84 14.27 20.47
N TYR A 30 -12.68 14.70 20.97
CA TYR A 30 -11.47 13.87 20.92
C TYR A 30 -11.60 12.59 21.76
N GLU A 31 -12.30 12.65 22.90
CA GLU A 31 -12.58 11.48 23.74
C GLU A 31 -13.46 10.47 23.02
N ALA A 32 -14.52 10.92 22.33
CA ALA A 32 -15.36 10.03 21.53
C ALA A 32 -14.59 9.44 20.33
N ALA A 33 -13.61 10.17 19.80
CA ALA A 33 -12.65 9.64 18.83
C ALA A 33 -11.62 8.69 19.46
N GLY A 34 -11.67 8.44 20.77
CA GLY A 34 -10.77 7.57 21.53
C GLY A 34 -9.34 8.11 21.62
N LEU A 35 -9.18 9.43 21.60
CA LEU A 35 -7.89 10.10 21.77
C LEU A 35 -7.71 10.49 23.24
N SER A 36 -6.50 10.28 23.75
CA SER A 36 -6.07 10.76 25.06
C SER A 36 -4.85 11.67 24.91
N PHE A 37 -4.74 12.63 25.82
CA PHE A 37 -3.71 13.67 25.78
C PHE A 37 -2.96 13.69 27.11
N THR A 38 -1.63 13.68 27.04
CA THR A 38 -0.77 13.77 28.22
C THR A 38 0.24 14.88 28.00
N ARG A 39 0.24 15.88 28.86
CA ARG A 39 1.25 16.95 28.81
C ARG A 39 2.57 16.44 29.37
N ILE A 40 3.66 16.72 28.65
CA ILE A 40 5.03 16.43 29.06
C ILE A 40 5.88 17.64 28.69
N ASN A 41 6.45 18.30 29.70
CA ASN A 41 7.27 19.51 29.54
C ASN A 41 6.57 20.56 28.65
N HIS A 42 7.11 20.78 27.45
CA HIS A 42 6.63 21.75 26.46
C HIS A 42 5.82 21.12 25.32
N SER A 43 5.26 19.93 25.53
CA SER A 43 4.54 19.18 24.49
C SER A 43 3.33 18.43 25.04
N THR A 44 2.42 18.07 24.14
CA THR A 44 1.27 17.21 24.39
C THR A 44 1.45 15.92 23.61
N LEU A 45 1.57 14.80 24.32
CA LEU A 45 1.50 13.48 23.71
C LEU A 45 0.05 13.15 23.40
N VAL A 46 -0.20 12.75 22.16
CA VAL A 46 -1.53 12.30 21.72
C VAL A 46 -1.48 10.79 21.52
N ARG A 47 -2.38 10.08 22.18
CA ARG A 47 -2.47 8.61 22.13
C ARG A 47 -3.82 8.14 21.61
N LYS A 48 -3.80 7.04 20.85
CA LYS A 48 -4.97 6.28 20.41
C LYS A 48 -4.78 4.83 20.86
N ASN A 49 -5.66 4.34 21.73
CA ASN A 49 -5.59 2.98 22.30
C ASN A 49 -4.17 2.63 22.83
N ASN A 50 -3.62 3.49 23.70
CA ASN A 50 -2.26 3.41 24.27
C ASN A 50 -1.08 3.58 23.30
N VAL A 51 -1.32 3.73 21.99
CA VAL A 51 -0.26 4.01 21.01
C VAL A 51 -0.09 5.52 20.83
N GLN A 52 1.13 6.04 20.97
CA GLN A 52 1.43 7.46 20.76
C GLN A 52 1.41 7.78 19.26
N VAL A 53 0.32 8.40 18.81
CA VAL A 53 0.08 8.74 17.39
C VAL A 53 0.57 10.13 17.01
N SER A 54 0.84 11.01 17.98
CA SER A 54 1.42 12.32 17.70
C SER A 54 2.10 12.95 18.91
N THR A 55 2.95 13.94 18.66
CA THR A 55 3.54 14.83 19.68
C THR A 55 3.31 16.25 19.22
N MET A 56 2.44 16.97 19.92
CA MET A 56 2.03 18.33 19.56
C MET A 56 2.69 19.36 20.48
N PRO A 57 2.83 20.63 20.05
CA PRO A 57 3.14 21.72 20.97
C PRO A 57 2.04 21.87 22.05
N LEU A 58 2.26 22.73 23.06
CA LEU A 58 1.24 23.01 24.09
C LEU A 58 -0.02 23.65 23.51
N HIS A 59 0.15 24.51 22.50
CA HIS A 59 -0.93 25.17 21.79
C HIS A 59 -0.96 24.66 20.36
N TYR A 60 -2.03 23.95 20.01
CA TYR A 60 -2.25 23.42 18.68
C TYR A 60 -3.74 23.47 18.35
N THR A 61 -4.03 23.58 17.06
CA THR A 61 -5.39 23.50 16.52
C THR A 61 -5.73 22.07 16.12
N ARG A 62 -7.02 21.80 15.86
CA ARG A 62 -7.44 20.53 15.25
C ARG A 62 -6.75 20.28 13.90
N HIS A 63 -6.49 21.37 13.15
CA HIS A 63 -5.77 21.29 11.89
C HIS A 63 -4.34 20.81 12.10
N ASP A 64 -3.61 21.38 13.07
CA ASP A 64 -2.25 20.98 13.39
C ASP A 64 -2.18 19.50 13.82
N LEU A 65 -3.16 19.07 14.62
CA LEU A 65 -3.28 17.67 15.02
C LEU A 65 -3.48 16.74 13.82
N ARG A 66 -4.37 17.12 12.89
CA ARG A 66 -4.63 16.38 11.65
C ARG A 66 -3.37 16.31 10.77
N VAL A 67 -2.66 17.41 10.61
CA VAL A 67 -1.40 17.47 9.85
C VAL A 67 -0.32 16.62 10.52
N GLY A 68 -0.24 16.64 11.86
CA GLY A 68 0.66 15.80 12.63
C GLY A 68 0.44 14.30 12.40
N PHE A 69 -0.83 13.86 12.38
CA PHE A 69 -1.15 12.46 12.04
C PHE A 69 -0.75 12.13 10.59
N LEU A 70 -1.07 12.99 9.63
CA LEU A 70 -0.74 12.77 8.23
C LEU A 70 0.77 12.65 8.02
N GLY A 71 1.57 13.60 8.52
CA GLY A 71 3.03 13.58 8.32
C GLY A 71 3.69 12.29 8.83
N ARG A 72 3.19 11.74 9.95
CA ARG A 72 3.69 10.45 10.44
C ARG A 72 3.18 9.25 9.65
N ILE A 73 1.90 9.25 9.23
CA ILE A 73 1.38 8.20 8.33
C ILE A 73 2.21 8.18 7.05
N GLU A 74 2.48 9.35 6.44
CA GLU A 74 3.30 9.45 5.22
C GLU A 74 4.69 8.84 5.40
N ASN A 75 5.36 9.12 6.52
CA ASN A 75 6.69 8.55 6.80
C ASN A 75 6.67 7.02 6.85
N GLU A 76 5.69 6.45 7.53
CA GLU A 76 5.59 4.99 7.65
C GLU A 76 5.09 4.33 6.35
N VAL A 77 4.24 5.00 5.57
CA VAL A 77 3.88 4.55 4.21
C VAL A 77 5.14 4.49 3.33
N ARG A 78 6.02 5.48 3.40
CA ARG A 78 7.30 5.46 2.68
C ARG A 78 8.19 4.30 3.13
N LYS A 79 8.21 3.96 4.42
CA LYS A 79 8.92 2.77 4.92
C LYS A 79 8.33 1.47 4.37
N ALA A 80 6.99 1.32 4.38
CA ALA A 80 6.31 0.16 3.82
C ALA A 80 6.60 0.01 2.32
N VAL A 81 6.57 1.11 1.56
CA VAL A 81 6.94 1.11 0.15
C VAL A 81 8.39 0.67 -0.04
N ASN A 82 9.33 1.25 0.69
CA ASN A 82 10.75 0.87 0.56
C ASN A 82 11.00 -0.60 0.91
N GLU A 83 10.31 -1.12 1.93
CA GLU A 83 10.40 -2.52 2.31
C GLU A 83 9.88 -3.45 1.20
N MET A 84 8.74 -3.12 0.58
CA MET A 84 8.21 -3.88 -0.56
C MET A 84 9.09 -3.74 -1.81
N ASP A 85 9.55 -2.53 -2.12
CA ASP A 85 10.36 -2.22 -3.29
C ASP A 85 11.67 -3.02 -3.29
N ALA A 86 12.32 -3.12 -2.13
CA ALA A 86 13.52 -3.95 -1.97
C ALA A 86 13.26 -5.44 -2.26
N VAL A 87 12.08 -5.96 -1.91
CA VAL A 87 11.68 -7.35 -2.20
C VAL A 87 11.31 -7.51 -3.67
N PHE A 88 10.53 -6.61 -4.25
CA PHE A 88 10.17 -6.65 -5.66
C PHE A 88 11.39 -6.55 -6.56
N TRP A 89 12.34 -5.67 -6.24
CA TRP A 89 13.60 -5.55 -6.98
C TRP A 89 14.39 -6.87 -7.04
N ARG A 90 14.33 -7.68 -5.98
CA ARG A 90 15.07 -8.94 -5.88
C ARG A 90 14.30 -10.13 -6.47
N ASP A 91 12.99 -10.19 -6.22
CA ASP A 91 12.22 -11.43 -6.38
C ASP A 91 11.18 -11.36 -7.50
N LEU A 92 10.73 -10.17 -7.93
CA LEU A 92 9.67 -10.04 -8.92
C LEU A 92 10.24 -10.12 -10.35
N CYS A 93 9.81 -11.14 -11.10
CA CYS A 93 10.17 -11.33 -12.50
C CYS A 93 9.29 -10.45 -13.39
N VAL A 94 9.79 -9.27 -13.74
CA VAL A 94 9.10 -8.34 -14.65
C VAL A 94 9.29 -8.82 -16.09
N PRO A 95 8.22 -8.97 -16.89
CA PRO A 95 8.35 -9.35 -18.30
C PRO A 95 9.19 -8.34 -19.10
N GLU A 96 9.86 -8.82 -20.15
CA GLU A 96 10.66 -7.96 -21.02
C GLU A 96 9.80 -6.81 -21.60
N GLY A 97 10.39 -5.62 -21.67
CA GLY A 97 9.68 -4.42 -22.14
C GLY A 97 8.59 -3.92 -21.19
N HIS A 98 8.46 -4.46 -19.97
CA HIS A 98 7.56 -3.94 -18.95
C HIS A 98 8.33 -3.21 -17.85
N ARG A 99 7.63 -2.37 -17.10
CA ARG A 99 8.17 -1.68 -15.93
C ARG A 99 7.22 -1.77 -14.75
N VAL A 100 7.81 -1.72 -13.56
CA VAL A 100 7.08 -1.56 -12.29
C VAL A 100 6.89 -0.06 -12.03
N VAL A 101 5.65 0.35 -11.76
CA VAL A 101 5.30 1.72 -11.37
C VAL A 101 4.64 1.71 -10.02
N VAL A 102 5.32 2.26 -9.01
CA VAL A 102 4.75 2.47 -7.68
C VAL A 102 4.12 3.86 -7.63
N GLU A 103 2.79 3.94 -7.51
CA GLU A 103 2.05 5.21 -7.51
C GLU A 103 2.08 5.93 -6.15
N LEU A 104 3.28 6.09 -5.58
CA LEU A 104 3.46 6.64 -4.23
C LEU A 104 2.97 8.08 -4.12
N GLU A 105 3.37 8.96 -5.04
CA GLU A 105 3.03 10.39 -4.94
C GLU A 105 1.51 10.63 -5.09
N GLU A 106 0.85 9.87 -5.96
CA GLU A 106 -0.60 9.88 -6.08
C GLU A 106 -1.28 9.32 -4.82
N CYS A 107 -0.76 8.21 -4.27
CA CYS A 107 -1.23 7.66 -3.01
C CYS A 107 -1.15 8.69 -1.85
N LEU A 108 -0.02 9.38 -1.71
CA LEU A 108 0.17 10.41 -0.66
C LEU A 108 -0.71 11.63 -0.90
N ARG A 109 -0.90 12.05 -2.16
CA ARG A 109 -1.85 13.11 -2.52
C ARG A 109 -3.28 12.72 -2.11
N MET A 110 -3.68 11.49 -2.36
CA MET A 110 -5.01 10.97 -2.01
C MET A 110 -5.18 10.74 -0.51
N LEU A 111 -4.12 10.34 0.21
CA LEU A 111 -4.08 10.29 1.66
C LEU A 111 -4.37 11.66 2.26
N ARG A 112 -3.66 12.71 1.81
CA ARG A 112 -3.84 14.09 2.32
C ARG A 112 -5.24 14.64 2.08
N ARG A 113 -5.84 14.32 0.91
CA ARG A 113 -7.16 14.83 0.50
C ARG A 113 -8.33 14.05 1.08
N ARG A 114 -8.24 12.73 1.10
CA ARG A 114 -9.38 11.83 1.36
C ARG A 114 -9.13 10.80 2.46
N GLY A 115 -7.92 10.76 3.04
CA GLY A 115 -7.56 9.70 3.98
C GLY A 115 -7.43 8.33 3.31
N ASN A 116 -7.08 8.31 2.01
CA ASN A 116 -6.88 7.07 1.26
C ASN A 116 -5.84 6.18 1.95
N ARG A 117 -6.08 4.86 1.90
CA ARG A 117 -5.27 3.85 2.59
C ARG A 117 -4.77 2.76 1.67
N SER A 118 -4.85 2.96 0.35
CA SER A 118 -4.38 2.00 -0.62
C SER A 118 -3.28 2.59 -1.48
N LEU A 119 -2.27 1.77 -1.78
CA LEU A 119 -1.23 2.03 -2.76
C LEU A 119 -1.48 1.13 -3.97
N SER A 120 -1.42 1.71 -5.17
CA SER A 120 -1.42 0.96 -6.40
C SER A 120 0.02 0.79 -6.88
N ILE A 121 0.38 -0.44 -7.25
CA ILE A 121 1.64 -0.78 -7.90
C ILE A 121 1.28 -1.49 -9.19
N LEU A 122 1.82 -1.01 -10.30
CA LEU A 122 1.47 -1.47 -11.64
C LEU A 122 2.66 -2.17 -12.29
N ILE A 123 2.41 -3.25 -13.01
CA ILE A 123 3.34 -3.79 -14.01
C ILE A 123 2.68 -3.56 -15.36
N GLN A 124 3.33 -2.78 -16.22
CA GLN A 124 2.75 -2.40 -17.50
C GLN A 124 3.83 -2.31 -18.59
N PRO A 125 3.45 -2.46 -19.87
CA PRO A 125 4.33 -2.21 -21.01
C PRO A 125 4.99 -0.83 -20.89
N ASP A 126 6.31 -0.78 -21.01
CA ASP A 126 6.99 0.42 -21.48
C ASP A 126 6.83 0.46 -23.01
N GLY A 127 6.86 1.63 -23.64
CA GLY A 127 6.43 1.82 -25.05
C GLY A 127 7.10 0.94 -26.13
N ASN A 128 8.05 0.08 -25.73
CA ASN A 128 8.80 -0.89 -26.53
C ASN A 128 8.41 -2.36 -26.27
N ALA A 129 7.34 -2.66 -25.52
CA ALA A 129 6.97 -4.03 -25.19
C ALA A 129 6.66 -4.86 -26.45
N SER A 130 7.25 -6.06 -26.51
CA SER A 130 6.98 -7.05 -27.56
C SER A 130 5.56 -7.64 -27.45
N ASP A 131 5.22 -8.57 -28.35
CA ASP A 131 3.90 -9.14 -28.61
C ASP A 131 3.08 -9.60 -27.39
N THR A 132 3.69 -9.75 -26.20
CA THR A 132 2.98 -10.10 -24.96
C THR A 132 2.66 -8.84 -24.15
N ARG A 133 1.39 -8.42 -24.13
CA ARG A 133 0.94 -7.28 -23.30
C ARG A 133 0.41 -7.78 -21.96
N VAL A 134 1.25 -7.85 -20.94
CA VAL A 134 0.85 -8.17 -19.57
C VAL A 134 0.55 -6.86 -18.81
N GLN A 135 -0.57 -6.82 -18.09
CA GLN A 135 -0.93 -5.72 -17.21
C GLN A 135 -1.26 -6.28 -15.83
N VAL A 136 -0.56 -5.79 -14.80
CA VAL A 136 -0.80 -6.17 -13.41
C VAL A 136 -1.12 -4.94 -12.59
N GLU A 137 -2.16 -5.02 -11.75
CA GLU A 137 -2.41 -4.09 -10.66
C GLU A 137 -2.29 -4.84 -9.32
N ILE A 138 -1.40 -4.35 -8.47
CA ILE A 138 -1.26 -4.76 -7.07
C ILE A 138 -1.83 -3.62 -6.23
N ARG A 139 -3.00 -3.85 -5.61
CA ARG A 139 -3.63 -2.89 -4.70
C ARG A 139 -3.29 -3.25 -3.26
N VAL A 140 -2.27 -2.60 -2.71
CA VAL A 140 -1.79 -2.81 -1.34
C VAL A 140 -2.60 -1.96 -0.37
N PHE A 141 -3.09 -2.55 0.71
CA PHE A 141 -3.68 -1.81 1.80
C PHE A 141 -2.59 -1.40 2.79
N LEU A 142 -2.56 -0.12 3.11
CA LEU A 142 -1.51 0.44 3.95
C LEU A 142 -1.88 0.34 5.43
N ASP A 143 -3.14 0.06 5.80
CA ASP A 143 -3.58 -0.10 7.22
C ASP A 143 -3.30 -1.49 7.81
N SER A 144 -2.92 -2.44 6.97
CA SER A 144 -2.60 -3.81 7.32
C SER A 144 -1.87 -4.47 6.13
N PRO A 145 -0.86 -5.33 6.34
CA PRO A 145 -0.15 -5.99 5.23
C PRO A 145 -1.05 -6.99 4.49
N ARG A 146 -1.79 -6.47 3.51
CA ARG A 146 -2.65 -7.24 2.61
C ARG A 146 -2.76 -6.56 1.26
N ALA A 147 -3.04 -7.33 0.22
CA ALA A 147 -3.22 -6.79 -1.12
C ALA A 147 -4.40 -7.46 -1.84
N CYS A 148 -4.83 -6.85 -2.94
CA CYS A 148 -5.59 -7.51 -4.00
C CYS A 148 -4.73 -7.52 -5.26
N LEU A 149 -4.70 -8.66 -5.95
CA LEU A 149 -3.96 -8.85 -7.19
C LEU A 149 -4.92 -8.95 -8.37
N TYR A 150 -4.59 -8.23 -9.44
CA TYR A 150 -5.25 -8.30 -10.73
C TYR A 150 -4.15 -8.45 -11.77
N ALA A 151 -4.20 -9.49 -12.60
CA ALA A 151 -3.22 -9.68 -13.66
C ALA A 151 -3.93 -10.15 -14.92
N HIS A 152 -3.73 -9.40 -16.00
CA HIS A 152 -4.34 -9.65 -17.28
C HIS A 152 -3.27 -9.69 -18.35
N ALA A 153 -3.51 -10.43 -19.41
CA ALA A 153 -2.68 -10.31 -20.60
C ALA A 153 -3.51 -10.35 -21.87
N ALA A 154 -3.07 -9.59 -22.87
CA ALA A 154 -3.64 -9.69 -24.20
C ALA A 154 -3.20 -11.00 -24.85
N ASP A 155 -4.17 -11.72 -25.41
CA ASP A 155 -3.91 -12.91 -26.19
C ASP A 155 -4.13 -12.60 -27.68
N ALA A 156 -3.06 -12.76 -28.46
CA ALA A 156 -3.06 -12.53 -29.90
C ALA A 156 -4.03 -13.48 -30.64
N THR A 157 -4.30 -14.66 -30.08
CA THR A 157 -5.20 -15.65 -30.69
C THR A 157 -6.68 -15.38 -30.44
N THR A 158 -7.05 -14.79 -29.29
CA THR A 158 -8.45 -14.54 -28.93
C THR A 158 -8.91 -13.08 -29.07
N HIS A 159 -8.01 -12.15 -29.43
CA HIS A 159 -8.30 -10.71 -29.52
C HIS A 159 -8.87 -10.11 -28.21
N GLY A 160 -8.65 -10.80 -27.08
CA GLY A 160 -9.20 -10.49 -25.76
C GLY A 160 -8.13 -10.42 -24.68
N PHE A 161 -8.56 -10.07 -23.47
CA PHE A 161 -7.73 -10.13 -22.27
C PHE A 161 -8.08 -11.39 -21.46
N VAL A 162 -7.06 -12.15 -21.08
CA VAL A 162 -7.19 -13.33 -20.21
C VAL A 162 -6.81 -12.94 -18.78
N ASP A 163 -7.55 -13.42 -17.78
CA ASP A 163 -7.18 -13.30 -16.35
C ASP A 163 -6.09 -14.33 -16.04
N LEU A 164 -4.85 -13.86 -15.83
CA LEU A 164 -3.71 -14.72 -15.51
C LEU A 164 -3.84 -15.40 -14.15
N LEU A 165 -4.75 -14.92 -13.32
CA LEU A 165 -4.98 -15.46 -11.98
C LEU A 165 -6.18 -16.39 -11.95
N GLU A 166 -6.82 -16.73 -13.08
CA GLU A 166 -8.09 -17.47 -13.13
C GLU A 166 -8.11 -18.68 -12.17
N ASP A 167 -7.11 -19.54 -12.28
CA ASP A 167 -6.96 -20.76 -11.46
C ASP A 167 -6.29 -20.54 -10.09
N VAL A 168 -5.81 -19.33 -9.82
CA VAL A 168 -5.11 -19.00 -8.57
C VAL A 168 -6.12 -18.95 -7.41
N PRO A 169 -5.86 -19.66 -6.29
CA PRO A 169 -6.73 -19.65 -5.13
C PRO A 169 -7.01 -18.24 -4.62
N LYS A 170 -8.24 -17.99 -4.16
CA LYS A 170 -8.67 -16.67 -3.63
C LYS A 170 -7.72 -16.09 -2.59
N ARG A 171 -7.12 -16.93 -1.73
CA ARG A 171 -6.16 -16.50 -0.70
C ARG A 171 -4.84 -15.99 -1.28
N ALA A 172 -4.40 -16.52 -2.42
CA ALA A 172 -3.21 -16.06 -3.13
C ALA A 172 -3.49 -14.79 -3.95
N ARG A 173 -4.72 -14.61 -4.45
CA ARG A 173 -5.17 -13.34 -5.07
C ARG A 173 -5.38 -12.20 -4.06
N MET A 174 -5.64 -12.55 -2.80
CA MET A 174 -5.86 -11.60 -1.70
C MET A 174 -4.92 -11.89 -0.52
N PRO A 175 -3.59 -11.82 -0.73
CA PRO A 175 -2.63 -12.25 0.27
C PRO A 175 -2.72 -11.37 1.52
N ARG A 176 -2.40 -11.98 2.65
CA ARG A 176 -2.29 -11.34 3.96
C ARG A 176 -1.03 -11.83 4.63
N ALA A 177 -0.26 -10.92 5.20
CA ALA A 177 1.02 -11.20 5.81
C ALA A 177 1.15 -10.49 7.15
N ARG A 178 2.21 -10.82 7.89
CA ARG A 178 2.52 -10.15 9.16
C ARG A 178 3.19 -8.78 8.95
N ASP A 179 3.93 -8.63 7.85
CA ASP A 179 4.72 -7.46 7.49
C ASP A 179 4.71 -7.24 5.96
N TYR A 180 5.20 -6.08 5.50
CA TYR A 180 5.13 -5.74 4.08
C TYR A 180 6.19 -6.46 3.24
N ALA A 181 7.31 -6.87 3.84
CA ALA A 181 8.31 -7.71 3.16
C ALA A 181 7.76 -9.11 2.82
N GLU A 182 7.09 -9.75 3.78
CA GLU A 182 6.42 -11.04 3.59
C GLU A 182 5.27 -10.89 2.58
N LEU A 183 4.49 -9.81 2.67
CA LEU A 183 3.45 -9.52 1.67
C LEU A 183 4.04 -9.45 0.26
N ALA A 184 5.10 -8.65 0.07
CA ALA A 184 5.76 -8.52 -1.22
C ALA A 184 6.30 -9.86 -1.72
N SER A 185 6.85 -10.69 -0.83
CA SER A 185 7.36 -12.02 -1.19
C SER A 185 6.24 -12.95 -1.70
N GLN A 186 5.09 -12.97 -1.01
CA GLN A 186 3.91 -13.74 -1.42
C GLN A 186 3.35 -13.26 -2.76
N VAL A 187 3.32 -11.93 -2.97
CA VAL A 187 2.87 -11.31 -4.22
C VAL A 187 3.81 -11.67 -5.36
N SER A 188 5.14 -11.55 -5.18
CA SER A 188 6.12 -11.93 -6.19
C SER A 188 5.99 -13.40 -6.57
N ALA A 189 5.88 -14.31 -5.61
CA ALA A 189 5.70 -15.73 -5.89
C ALA A 189 4.44 -16.00 -6.74
N THR A 190 3.30 -15.41 -6.35
CA THR A 190 2.03 -15.59 -7.05
C THR A 190 2.08 -15.04 -8.48
N LEU A 191 2.65 -13.83 -8.66
CA LEU A 191 2.75 -13.19 -9.97
C LEU A 191 3.77 -13.89 -10.87
N ASN A 192 4.93 -14.31 -10.33
CA ASN A 192 5.94 -15.03 -11.10
C ASN A 192 5.40 -16.35 -11.66
N GLU A 193 4.64 -17.09 -10.85
CA GLU A 193 3.98 -18.34 -11.28
C GLU A 193 2.95 -18.07 -12.38
N ALA A 194 2.06 -17.09 -12.16
CA ALA A 194 1.01 -16.73 -13.13
C ALA A 194 1.57 -16.21 -14.46
N ILE A 195 2.61 -15.36 -14.40
CA ILE A 195 3.27 -14.81 -15.59
C ILE A 195 4.04 -15.92 -16.33
N ALA A 196 4.75 -16.80 -15.61
CA ALA A 196 5.50 -17.89 -16.24
C ALA A 196 4.59 -18.92 -16.93
N ALA A 197 3.36 -19.10 -16.45
CA ALA A 197 2.36 -19.97 -17.05
C ALA A 197 1.77 -19.42 -18.36
N PHE A 198 1.94 -18.12 -18.66
CA PHE A 198 1.32 -17.44 -19.80
C PHE A 198 2.35 -17.02 -20.88
N PRO A 199 2.03 -17.20 -22.17
CA PRO A 199 2.24 -18.43 -22.90
C PRO A 199 3.70 -18.62 -23.34
N ARG A 200 4.43 -19.56 -22.71
CA ARG A 200 5.46 -20.35 -23.44
C ARG A 200 4.82 -21.44 -24.33
N ALA A 201 3.53 -21.73 -24.13
CA ALA A 201 2.82 -22.84 -24.78
C ALA A 201 2.27 -22.52 -26.20
N GLN A 202 2.33 -21.27 -26.66
CA GLN A 202 1.80 -20.87 -27.98
C GLN A 202 2.86 -20.35 -28.97
N LEU A 203 4.14 -20.28 -28.58
CA LEU A 203 5.25 -19.94 -29.47
C LEU A 203 5.84 -21.15 -30.22
N ALA A 204 5.27 -22.35 -30.01
CA ALA A 204 5.71 -23.60 -30.63
C ALA A 204 4.67 -24.21 -31.60
N ALA A 205 3.69 -23.43 -32.04
CA ALA A 205 2.66 -23.84 -33.01
C ALA A 205 2.75 -23.01 -34.30
#